data_AF-A0A2E0Z1Y1-F1
#
_entry.id   AF-A0A2E0Z1Y1-F1
#
_cell.length_a   1.000
_cell.length_b   1.000
_cell.length_c   1.000
_cell.angle_alpha   90.00
_cell.angle_beta   90.00
_cell.angle_gamma   90.00
#
_symmetry.space_group_name_H-M   'P 1'
#
loop_
_entity.id
_entity.type
_entity.pdbx_description
1 polymer ?
#
loop_
_entity_poly.entity_id
_entity_poly.type
_entity_poly.pdbx_seq_one_letter_code
_entity_poly.pdbx_strand_id
1 'polypeptide(L)' 'MAKKSRALQIRIEEQLHQEFLDTCHNEDRPAAQVLREFMREFIAEHQPQQPLFTDEPRSA' A
#
# COMPACT_ATOMS: atom_id res chain seq x y z
N MET A 1 1.27 12.16 17.46
CA MET A 1 0.22 11.13 17.26
C MET A 1 0.81 10.04 16.37
N ALA A 2 1.20 8.88 16.92
CA ALA A 2 1.76 7.79 16.12
C ALA A 2 0.64 7.15 15.27
N LYS A 3 0.76 7.22 13.95
CA LYS A 3 -0.24 6.71 13.00
C LYS A 3 -0.34 5.19 13.16
N LYS A 4 -1.50 4.69 13.60
CA LYS A 4 -1.76 3.24 13.77
C LYS A 4 -1.49 2.54 12.44
N SER A 5 -0.44 1.72 12.43
CA SER A 5 -0.08 0.87 11.30
C SER A 5 -0.57 -0.55 11.61
N ARG A 6 -1.19 -1.23 10.66
CA ARG A 6 -1.56 -2.66 10.80
C ARG A 6 -0.54 -3.51 10.03
N ALA A 7 -0.17 -4.65 10.59
CA ALA A 7 0.62 -5.64 9.87
C ALA A 7 -0.25 -6.30 8.80
N LEU A 8 0.27 -6.42 7.57
CA LEU A 8 -0.33 -7.18 6.48
C LEU A 8 0.42 -8.50 6.36
N GLN A 9 -0.28 -9.62 6.54
CA GLN A 9 0.26 -10.96 6.32
C GLN A 9 -0.55 -11.61 5.20
N ILE A 10 0.13 -11.95 4.11
CA ILE A 10 -0.46 -12.65 2.96
C ILE A 10 0.41 -13.85 2.63
N ARG A 11 -0.21 -14.93 2.15
CA ARG A 11 0.50 -16.08 1.60
C ARG A 11 0.58 -15.89 0.10
N ILE A 12 1.77 -16.01 -0.45
CA ILE A 12 2.05 -15.95 -1.88
C ILE A 12 3.00 -17.10 -2.24
N GLU A 13 3.13 -17.37 -3.52
CA GLU A 13 4.06 -18.38 -4.02
C GLU A 13 5.52 -17.98 -3.72
N GLU A 14 6.35 -18.98 -3.39
CA GLU A 14 7.73 -18.75 -3.00
C GLU A 14 8.54 -18.07 -4.11
N GLN A 15 8.35 -18.50 -5.36
CA GLN A 15 9.04 -17.93 -6.52
C GLN A 15 8.67 -16.45 -6.71
N LEU A 16 7.37 -16.12 -6.64
CA LEU A 16 6.90 -14.74 -6.75
C LEU A 16 7.45 -13.85 -5.64
N HIS A 17 7.52 -14.36 -4.41
CA HIS A 17 8.11 -13.63 -3.28
C HIS A 17 9.61 -13.36 -3.51
N GLN A 18 10.36 -14.36 -3.97
CA GLN A 18 11.79 -14.21 -4.25
C GLN A 18 12.04 -13.22 -5.39
N GLU A 19 11.34 -13.34 -6.52
CA GLU A 19 11.46 -12.42 -7.65
C GLU A 19 11.11 -10.97 -7.26
N PHE A 20 10.07 -10.78 -6.45
CA PHE A 20 9.70 -9.46 -5.95
C PHE A 20 10.80 -8.86 -5.06
N LEU A 21 11.37 -9.65 -4.14
CA LEU A 21 12.46 -9.20 -3.29
C LEU A 21 13.74 -8.89 -4.08
N ASP A 22 14.09 -9.74 -5.05
CA ASP A 22 15.26 -9.54 -5.92
C ASP A 22 15.12 -8.24 -6.73
N THR A 23 13.94 -8.01 -7.30
CA THR A 23 13.63 -6.76 -8.01
C THR A 23 13.72 -5.55 -7.09
N CYS A 24 13.15 -5.62 -5.89
CA CYS A 24 13.25 -4.54 -4.90
C CYS A 24 14.71 -4.28 -4.49
N HIS A 25 15.53 -5.33 -4.38
CA HIS A 25 16.95 -5.21 -4.06
C HIS A 25 17.73 -4.53 -5.18
N ASN A 26 17.49 -4.91 -6.43
CA ASN A 26 18.13 -4.29 -7.60
C ASN A 26 17.76 -2.81 -7.75
N GLU A 27 16.55 -2.42 -7.35
CA GLU A 27 16.07 -1.04 -7.37
C GLU A 27 16.51 -0.21 -6.14
N ASP A 28 17.23 -0.82 -5.18
CA ASP A 28 17.62 -0.24 -3.88
C ASP A 28 16.42 0.31 -3.08
N ARG A 29 15.24 -0.31 -3.24
CA ARG A 29 13.98 0.13 -2.62
C ARG A 29 13.45 -0.92 -1.64
N PRO A 30 13.03 -0.53 -0.44
CA PRO A 30 12.44 -1.48 0.50
C PRO A 30 11.12 -2.03 -0.06
N ALA A 31 10.95 -3.35 -0.05
CA ALA A 31 9.76 -4.06 -0.52
C ALA A 31 8.45 -3.50 0.05
N ALA A 32 8.45 -3.08 1.32
CA ALA A 32 7.30 -2.47 1.97
C ALA A 32 6.93 -1.09 1.38
N GLN A 33 7.89 -0.33 0.84
CA GLN A 33 7.62 0.93 0.15
C GLN A 33 7.01 0.68 -1.22
N VAL A 34 7.64 -0.20 -2.02
CA VAL A 34 7.15 -0.59 -3.34
C VAL A 34 5.72 -1.14 -3.25
N LEU A 35 5.45 -2.02 -2.28
CA LEU A 35 4.10 -2.56 -2.07
C LEU A 35 3.08 -1.48 -1.70
N ARG A 36 3.46 -0.49 -0.89
CA ARG A 36 2.56 0.62 -0.53
C ARG A 36 2.28 1.54 -1.70
N GLU A 37 3.26 1.80 -2.55
CA GLU A 37 3.10 2.60 -3.77
C GLU A 37 2.19 1.87 -4.76
N PHE A 38 2.46 0.58 -4.99
CA PHE A 38 1.63 -0.27 -5.83
C PHE A 38 0.17 -0.31 -5.32
N MET A 39 -0.05 -0.46 -4.01
CA MET A 39 -1.39 -0.41 -3.43
C MET A 39 -2.08 0.94 -3.66
N ARG A 40 -1.35 2.06 -3.56
CA ARG A 40 -1.92 3.40 -3.78
C ARG A 40 -2.32 3.61 -5.23
N GLU A 41 -1.45 3.22 -6.16
CA GLU A 41 -1.72 3.29 -7.60
C GLU A 41 -2.90 2.40 -7.97
N PHE A 42 -2.89 1.15 -7.52
CA PHE A 42 -3.99 0.21 -7.75
C PHE A 42 -5.34 0.75 -7.23
N ILE A 43 -5.36 1.32 -6.03
CA ILE A 43 -6.56 1.99 -5.50
C ILE A 43 -6.92 3.18 -6.39
N ALA A 44 -5.99 4.06 -6.74
CA ALA A 44 -6.28 5.25 -7.54
C ALA A 44 -6.88 4.91 -8.91
N GLU A 45 -6.42 3.83 -9.55
CA GLU A 45 -6.94 3.34 -10.83
C GLU A 45 -8.34 2.72 -10.69
N HIS A 46 -8.61 2.04 -9.57
CA HIS A 46 -9.86 1.29 -9.37
C HIS A 46 -10.90 2.02 -8.52
N GLN A 47 -10.56 3.15 -7.90
CA GLN A 47 -11.52 3.94 -7.16
C GLN A 47 -12.37 4.76 -8.14
N PRO A 48 -13.68 4.51 -8.25
CA PRO A 48 -14.57 5.52 -8.79
C PRO A 48 -14.41 6.73 -7.88
N GLN A 49 -13.91 7.85 -8.43
CA GLN A 49 -13.69 9.14 -7.77
C GLN A 49 -14.58 9.28 -6.53
N GLN A 50 -14.05 8.96 -5.35
CA GLN A 50 -14.83 9.15 -4.12
C GLN A 50 -14.99 10.66 -3.96
N PRO A 51 -16.22 11.17 -3.82
CA PRO A 51 -16.44 12.61 -3.70
C PRO A 51 -15.62 13.15 -2.54
N LEU A 52 -14.84 14.19 -2.82
CA LEU A 52 -13.83 14.82 -1.97
C LEU A 52 -14.39 15.50 -0.70
N PHE A 53 -15.65 15.25 -0.32
CA PHE A 53 -16.31 15.80 0.84
C PHE A 53 -16.90 14.68 1.69
N THR A 54 -16.13 14.22 2.67
CA THR A 54 -16.73 13.78 3.92
C THR A 54 -16.66 14.98 4.86
N ASP A 55 -17.77 15.70 4.97
CA ASP A 55 -18.00 16.63 6.06
C ASP A 55 -17.96 15.81 7.36
N GLU A 56 -16.85 15.86 8.09
CA GLU A 56 -16.78 15.35 9.45
C GLU A 56 -17.25 16.50 10.35
N PRO A 57 -18.45 16.45 10.95
CA PRO A 57 -18.87 17.49 11.88
C PRO A 57 -17.94 17.38 13.09
N ARG A 58 -17.14 18.43 13.27
CA ARG A 58 -16.31 18.68 14.44
C ARG A 58 -17.20 18.61 15.67
N SER A 59 -17.19 17.49 16.38
CA SER A 59 -17.92 17.32 17.64
C SER A 59 -17.46 18.39 18.63
N ALA A 60 -18.39 19.29 18.95
CA ALA A 60 -18.34 20.27 20.02
C ALA A 60 -18.68 19.63 21.38
#